data_AF-A0ABD0L1L7-F1
#
_entry.id   AF-A0ABD0L1L7-F1
#
_cell.length_a   1.000
_cell.length_b   1.000
_cell.length_c   1.000
_cell.angle_alpha   90.00
_cell.angle_beta   90.00
_cell.angle_gamma   90.00
#
_symmetry.space_group_name_H-M   'P 1'
#
loop_
_entity.id
_entity.type
_entity.pdbx_description
1 polymer ?
#
loop_
_entity_poly.entity_id
_entity_poly.type
_entity_poly.pdbx_seq_one_letter_code
_entity_poly.pdbx_strand_id
1 'polypeptide(L)'
;MQPSQPIHSMQKAKRKEQIDKQILEQKVLQNELSSLKKDAKVFRQQQNSNILFLSGVEQEMSRAKKNMDSLVKEYQELETSPAQEDSREGDEDGESSTPRENEGPG
;
A
#
# COMPACT_ATOMS: atom_id res chain seq x y z
N MET A 1 20.47 0.99 -23.94
CA MET A 1 19.18 1.68 -23.78
C MET A 1 18.09 0.63 -23.49
N GLN A 2 17.51 0.64 -22.30
CA GLN A 2 16.29 -0.09 -21.94
C GLN A 2 15.46 0.85 -21.05
N PRO A 3 14.20 1.21 -21.39
CA PRO A 3 13.36 2.05 -20.53
C PRO A 3 12.54 1.15 -19.58
N SER A 4 13.03 0.89 -18.37
CA SER A 4 12.34 0.07 -17.35
C SER A 4 11.27 0.81 -16.54
N GLN A 5 11.06 2.10 -16.81
CA GLN A 5 10.19 3.01 -16.04
C GLN A 5 8.65 2.91 -16.24
N PRO A 6 8.04 2.24 -17.26
CA PRO A 6 6.57 2.25 -17.44
C PRO A 6 5.76 1.34 -16.50
N ILE A 7 6.34 0.25 -15.99
CA ILE A 7 5.55 -0.80 -15.34
C ILE A 7 5.13 -0.39 -13.92
N HIS A 8 6.01 0.28 -13.18
CA HIS A 8 5.76 0.69 -11.80
C HIS A 8 4.69 1.78 -11.70
N SER A 9 4.70 2.75 -12.63
CA SER A 9 3.67 3.80 -12.71
C SER A 9 2.29 3.24 -13.08
N MET A 10 2.23 2.27 -14.00
CA MET A 10 0.98 1.59 -14.35
C MET A 10 0.41 0.75 -13.20
N GLN A 11 1.26 0.05 -12.44
CA GLN A 11 0.82 -0.72 -11.26
C GLN A 11 0.25 0.19 -10.17
N LYS A 12 0.92 1.32 -9.91
CA LYS A 12 0.46 2.35 -8.97
C LYS A 12 -0.91 2.92 -9.37
N ALA A 13 -1.09 3.24 -10.65
CA ALA A 13 -2.36 3.73 -11.18
C ALA A 13 -3.50 2.70 -11.04
N LYS A 14 -3.22 1.43 -11.36
CA LYS A 14 -4.19 0.34 -11.18
C LYS A 14 -4.58 0.14 -9.71
N ARG A 15 -3.61 0.21 -8.80
CA ARG A 15 -3.89 0.09 -7.35
C ARG A 15 -4.75 1.26 -6.86
N LYS A 16 -4.44 2.47 -7.31
CA LYS A 16 -5.22 3.68 -7.01
C LYS A 16 -6.68 3.55 -7.44
N GLU A 17 -6.91 3.13 -8.69
CA GLU A 17 -8.28 2.90 -9.20
C GLU A 17 -9.03 1.83 -8.37
N GLN A 18 -8.34 0.77 -7.95
CA GLN A 18 -8.94 -0.25 -7.09
C GLN A 18 -9.29 0.30 -5.72
N ILE A 19 -8.43 1.12 -5.12
CA ILE A 19 -8.70 1.77 -3.83
C ILE A 19 -9.88 2.73 -3.95
N ASP A 20 -9.98 3.51 -5.02
CA ASP A 20 -11.12 4.41 -5.26
C ASP A 20 -12.46 3.65 -5.32
N LYS A 21 -12.47 2.50 -6.00
CA LYS A 21 -13.64 1.60 -6.03
C LYS A 21 -13.99 1.11 -4.63
N GLN A 22 -13.00 0.65 -3.86
CA GLN A 22 -13.20 0.17 -2.49
C GLN A 22 -13.70 1.29 -1.56
N ILE A 23 -13.21 2.52 -1.71
CA ILE A 23 -13.69 3.70 -0.97
C ILE A 23 -15.15 3.96 -1.29
N LEU A 24 -15.55 3.91 -2.57
CA LEU A 24 -16.94 4.10 -2.96
C LEU A 24 -17.83 3.02 -2.35
N GLU A 25 -17.42 1.76 -2.39
CA GLU A 25 -18.12 0.65 -1.75
C GLU A 25 -18.28 0.85 -0.24
N GLN A 26 -17.23 1.30 0.46
CA GLN A 26 -17.32 1.61 1.90
C GLN A 26 -18.28 2.77 2.18
N LYS A 27 -18.37 3.79 1.31
CA LYS A 27 -19.35 4.89 1.45
C LYS A 27 -20.78 4.38 1.32
N VAL A 28 -21.03 3.55 0.31
CA VAL A 28 -22.35 2.92 0.10
C VAL A 28 -22.72 2.08 1.32
N LEU A 29 -21.81 1.23 1.79
CA LEU A 29 -22.05 0.40 2.98
C LEU A 29 -22.34 1.24 4.23
N GLN A 30 -21.62 2.33 4.47
CA GLN A 30 -21.89 3.23 5.60
C GLN A 30 -23.28 3.87 5.48
N ASN A 31 -23.67 4.31 4.28
CA ASN A 31 -25.00 4.87 4.04
C ASN A 31 -26.09 3.83 4.29
N GLU A 32 -25.95 2.61 3.78
CA GLU A 32 -26.88 1.51 4.00
C GLU A 32 -27.00 1.17 5.49
N LEU A 33 -25.88 0.97 6.19
CA LEU A 33 -25.87 0.69 7.63
C LEU A 33 -26.53 1.82 8.44
N SER A 34 -26.34 3.08 8.04
CA SER A 34 -26.95 4.24 8.72
C SER A 34 -28.48 4.30 8.54
N SER A 35 -29.01 3.71 7.47
CA SER A 35 -30.45 3.64 7.20
C SER A 35 -31.16 2.55 8.00
N LEU A 36 -30.41 1.59 8.55
CA LEU A 36 -30.96 0.51 9.36
C LEU A 36 -31.31 0.98 10.78
N LYS A 37 -32.26 0.30 11.41
CA LYS A 37 -32.51 0.47 12.86
C LYS A 37 -31.30 0.02 13.65
N LYS A 38 -31.04 0.67 14.80
CA LYS A 38 -29.86 0.39 15.64
C LYS A 38 -29.75 -1.07 16.11
N ASP A 39 -30.89 -1.72 16.30
CA ASP A 39 -31.05 -3.10 16.76
C ASP A 39 -31.21 -4.12 15.61
N ALA A 40 -31.06 -3.67 14.35
CA ALA A 40 -31.14 -4.56 13.21
C ALA A 40 -30.02 -5.60 13.24
N LYS A 41 -30.37 -6.84 12.87
CA LYS A 41 -29.42 -7.93 12.69
C LYS A 41 -28.74 -7.77 11.34
N VAL A 42 -27.41 -7.67 11.36
CA VAL A 42 -26.60 -7.61 10.14
C VAL A 42 -25.85 -8.92 9.99
N PHE A 43 -25.76 -9.43 8.77
CA PHE A 43 -25.03 -10.65 8.47
C PHE A 43 -23.79 -10.30 7.65
N ARG A 44 -22.62 -10.74 8.10
CA ARG A 44 -21.36 -10.55 7.40
C ARG A 44 -20.89 -11.88 6.82
N GLN A 45 -20.68 -11.90 5.51
CA GLN A 45 -20.08 -13.04 4.83
C GLN A 45 -18.57 -13.10 5.08
N GLN A 46 -18.05 -14.30 5.36
CA GLN A 46 -16.61 -14.54 5.40
C GLN A 46 -16.04 -14.53 3.98
N GLN A 47 -14.87 -13.93 3.79
CA GLN A 47 -14.21 -13.91 2.49
C GLN A 47 -13.91 -15.34 2.01
N ASN A 48 -14.12 -15.59 0.72
CA ASN A 48 -13.91 -16.89 0.06
C ASN A 48 -14.78 -18.04 0.62
N SER A 49 -15.91 -17.72 1.25
CA SER A 49 -16.84 -18.71 1.81
C SER A 49 -18.28 -18.18 1.77
N ASN A 50 -19.25 -19.08 1.91
CA ASN A 50 -20.67 -18.74 2.05
C ASN A 50 -21.12 -18.70 3.52
N ILE A 51 -20.19 -18.74 4.48
CA ILE A 51 -20.50 -18.61 5.90
C ILE A 51 -20.84 -17.16 6.23
N LEU A 52 -21.98 -16.94 6.89
CA LEU A 52 -22.39 -15.64 7.42
C LEU A 52 -22.34 -15.61 8.94
N PHE A 53 -21.75 -14.54 9.48
CA PHE A 53 -21.74 -14.26 10.92
C PHE A 53 -22.75 -13.17 11.24
N LEU A 54 -23.54 -13.40 12.29
CA LEU A 54 -24.40 -12.38 12.85
C LEU A 54 -23.54 -11.30 13.53
N SER A 55 -23.86 -10.04 13.26
CA SER A 55 -23.25 -8.86 13.86
C SER A 55 -24.31 -7.75 14.06
N GLY A 56 -23.96 -6.73 14.84
CA GLY A 56 -24.79 -5.56 15.07
C GLY A 56 -24.39 -4.39 14.17
N VAL A 57 -25.33 -3.48 13.91
CA VAL A 57 -25.11 -2.29 13.07
C VAL A 57 -23.91 -1.46 13.53
N GLU A 58 -23.75 -1.25 14.84
CA GLU A 58 -22.63 -0.47 15.38
C GLU A 58 -21.26 -1.12 15.12
N GLN A 59 -21.17 -2.44 15.29
CA GLN A 59 -19.94 -3.18 15.04
C GLN A 59 -19.55 -3.14 13.56
N GLU A 60 -20.52 -3.33 12.67
CA GLU A 60 -20.32 -3.26 11.21
C GLU A 60 -19.98 -1.84 10.76
N MET A 61 -20.63 -0.81 11.34
CA MET A 61 -20.33 0.60 11.09
C MET A 61 -18.92 0.97 11.53
N SER A 62 -18.49 0.51 12.71
CA SER A 62 -17.13 0.72 13.20
C SER A 62 -16.10 0.07 12.28
N ARG A 63 -16.38 -1.16 11.78
CA ARG A 63 -15.49 -1.82 10.81
C ARG A 63 -15.43 -1.06 9.49
N ALA A 64 -16.57 -0.61 8.96
CA ALA A 64 -16.62 0.15 7.72
C ALA A 64 -15.81 1.45 7.80
N LYS A 65 -15.86 2.15 8.95
CA LYS A 65 -15.03 3.33 9.20
C LYS A 65 -13.53 3.00 9.24
N LYS A 66 -13.12 1.97 9.98
CA LYS A 66 -11.72 1.54 10.03
C LYS A 66 -11.17 1.14 8.66
N ASN A 67 -11.98 0.45 7.86
CA ASN A 67 -11.61 0.07 6.50
C ASN A 67 -11.46 1.31 5.61
N MET A 68 -12.39 2.26 5.71
CA MET A 68 -12.30 3.54 5.00
C MET A 68 -11.01 4.29 5.34
N ASP A 69 -10.71 4.44 6.64
CA ASP A 69 -9.53 5.16 7.10
C ASP A 69 -8.24 4.50 6.57
N SER A 70 -8.20 3.16 6.56
CA SER A 70 -7.07 2.39 6.01
C SER A 70 -6.89 2.61 4.51
N LEU A 71 -8.00 2.60 3.74
CA LEU A 71 -7.97 2.84 2.29
C LEU A 71 -7.53 4.26 1.94
N VAL A 72 -8.02 5.26 2.69
CA VAL A 72 -7.63 6.66 2.49
C VAL A 72 -6.15 6.85 2.80
N LYS A 73 -5.65 6.22 3.87
CA LYS A 73 -4.22 6.24 4.21
C LYS A 73 -3.37 5.61 3.10
N GLU A 74 -3.77 4.44 2.60
CA GLU A 74 -3.05 3.78 1.51
C GLU A 74 -3.06 4.63 0.22
N TYR A 75 -4.19 5.23 -0.12
CA TYR A 75 -4.27 6.15 -1.25
C TYR A 75 -3.29 7.33 -1.12
N GLN A 76 -3.21 7.94 0.06
CA GLN A 76 -2.28 9.04 0.34
C GLN A 76 -0.81 8.61 0.29
N GLU A 77 -0.50 7.42 0.81
CA GLU A 77 0.84 6.83 0.75
C GLU A 77 1.28 6.55 -0.69
N LEU A 78 0.34 6.12 -1.54
CA LEU A 78 0.60 6.01 -2.97
C LEU A 78 0.86 7.39 -3.57
N GLU A 79 0.07 8.43 -3.30
CA GLU A 79 0.36 9.77 -3.85
C GLU A 79 1.73 10.32 -3.43
N THR A 80 2.13 10.07 -2.18
CA THR A 80 3.33 10.67 -1.57
C THR A 80 4.61 9.86 -1.72
N SER A 81 4.54 8.56 -2.05
CA SER A 81 5.76 7.74 -2.22
C SER A 81 6.49 8.07 -3.53
N PRO A 82 7.71 8.65 -3.48
CA PRO A 82 8.60 8.67 -4.63
C PRO A 82 8.99 7.22 -4.97
N ALA A 83 9.25 6.93 -6.25
CA ALA A 83 9.74 5.63 -6.69
C ALA A 83 10.97 5.27 -5.84
N GLN A 84 10.91 4.17 -5.09
CA GLN A 84 12.06 3.67 -4.35
C GLN A 84 13.15 3.34 -5.37
N GLU A 85 14.21 4.15 -5.39
CA GLU A 85 15.46 3.82 -6.04
C GLU A 85 16.07 2.63 -5.29
N ASP A 86 16.03 1.46 -5.94
CA ASP A 86 16.71 0.25 -5.50
C ASP A 86 18.23 0.49 -5.63
N SER A 87 18.83 1.07 -4.59
CA SER A 87 20.27 1.20 -4.46
C SER A 87 20.85 -0.16 -4.06
N ARG A 88 20.93 -1.06 -5.03
CA ARG A 88 21.78 -2.26 -4.96
C ARG A 88 22.70 -2.32 -6.17
N GLU A 89 23.96 -2.56 -5.83
CA GLU A 89 25.09 -3.03 -6.64
C GLU A 89 25.98 -1.97 -7.31
N GLY A 90 27.26 -2.09 -6.95
CA GLY A 90 28.40 -1.38 -7.48
C GLY A 90 29.63 -1.57 -6.61
N ASP A 91 29.96 -2.82 -6.27
CA ASP A 91 31.31 -3.20 -5.82
C ASP A 91 32.32 -2.76 -6.89
N GLU A 92 33.14 -1.76 -6.60
CA GLU A 92 34.34 -1.47 -7.40
C GLU A 92 35.56 -2.00 -6.65
N ASP A 93 35.81 -3.29 -6.87
CA ASP A 93 37.16 -3.84 -6.87
C ASP A 93 37.97 -3.15 -7.98
N GLY A 94 39.13 -2.57 -7.66
CA GLY A 94 40.18 -2.43 -8.66
C GLY A 94 41.14 -1.25 -8.54
N GLU A 95 42.41 -1.62 -8.38
CA GLU A 95 43.64 -0.90 -8.76
C GLU A 95 44.21 0.07 -7.71
N SER A 96 45.16 -0.38 -6.88
CA SER A 96 46.59 -0.55 -7.22
C SER A 96 47.31 0.78 -7.50
N SER A 97 48.06 1.27 -6.51
CA SER A 97 49.31 2.00 -6.74
C SER A 97 50.14 2.05 -5.44
N THR A 98 50.97 1.03 -5.21
CA THR A 98 52.33 1.28 -4.69
C THR A 98 53.20 1.64 -5.90
N PRO A 99 54.16 2.58 -5.77
CA PRO A 99 55.53 2.10 -5.54
C PRO A 99 56.48 3.04 -4.76
N ARG A 100 57.49 2.37 -4.19
CA ARG A 100 58.93 2.73 -4.10
C ARG A 100 59.42 3.83 -3.14
N GLU A 101 60.00 3.33 -2.05
CA GLU A 101 61.39 3.53 -1.59
C GLU A 101 62.26 4.53 -2.38
N ASN A 102 62.85 5.49 -1.68
CA ASN A 102 64.31 5.65 -1.73
C ASN A 102 64.87 6.28 -0.45
N GLU A 103 66.01 5.75 -0.03
CA GLU A 103 66.70 5.98 1.23
C GLU A 103 67.57 7.25 1.23
N GLY A 104 67.81 7.79 2.43
CA GLY A 104 69.18 8.20 2.81
C GLY A 104 69.54 9.69 2.84
N PRO A 105 70.64 10.04 3.52
CA PRO A 105 70.65 11.06 4.58
C PRO A 105 71.52 12.29 4.27
N GLY A 106 71.38 13.34 5.09
CA GLY A 106 72.26 14.50 5.16
C GLY A 106 72.10 15.26 6.46
#